data_AF-A0A1J5LL18-F1
#
_entry.id   AF-A0A1J5LL18-F1
#
_cell.length_a   1.000
_cell.length_b   1.000
_cell.length_c   1.000
_cell.angle_alpha   90.00
_cell.angle_beta   90.00
_cell.angle_gamma   90.00
#
_symmetry.space_group_name_H-M   'P 1'
#
loop_
_entity.id
_entity.type
_entity.pdbx_description
1 polymer ?
#
loop_
_entity_poly.entity_id
_entity_poly.type
_entity_poly.pdbx_seq_one_letter_code
_entity_poly.pdbx_strand_id
1 'polypeptide(L)'
;MLIGNSNSVNKKLVDEISKIYPITFVDATNFVEHPLEVNSSLPRIIIVNLMDVASNERDLFALIKNTYPDRKLLGLHCFKSQNMIQNVLDSGYDGYLSIFDFSNEFSEIINKLGVLV
;
A
#
# COMPACT_ATOMS: atom_id res chain seq x y z
N MET A 1 -0.52 6.55 -2.00
CA MET A 1 -1.29 6.60 -0.73
C MET A 1 -0.83 5.46 0.14
N LEU A 2 -0.69 5.65 1.45
CA LEU A 2 -0.48 4.57 2.42
C LEU A 2 -1.75 4.41 3.25
N ILE A 3 -2.30 3.20 3.31
CA ILE A 3 -3.46 2.82 4.12
C ILE A 3 -2.99 1.95 5.28
N GLY A 4 -3.36 2.32 6.50
CA GLY A 4 -3.04 1.59 7.74
C GLY A 4 -3.72 2.26 8.94
N ASN A 5 -3.51 1.75 10.15
CA ASN A 5 -4.08 2.37 11.35
C ASN A 5 -3.24 3.56 11.81
N SER A 6 -3.86 4.63 12.30
CA SER A 6 -3.11 5.79 12.82
C SER A 6 -2.25 5.42 14.04
N ASN A 7 -0.96 5.18 13.81
CA ASN A 7 0.03 4.85 14.84
C ASN A 7 1.41 5.47 14.51
N SER A 8 2.37 5.35 15.43
CA SER A 8 3.71 5.93 15.27
C SER A 8 4.54 5.25 14.17
N VAL A 9 4.28 3.98 13.87
CA VAL A 9 4.98 3.23 12.81
C VAL A 9 4.57 3.77 11.44
N ASN A 10 3.26 3.90 11.18
CA ASN A 10 2.77 4.45 9.92
C ASN A 10 3.17 5.91 9.70
N LYS A 11 3.21 6.73 10.75
CA LYS A 11 3.72 8.10 10.64
C LYS A 11 5.17 8.12 10.15
N LYS A 12 6.05 7.30 10.77
CA LYS A 12 7.44 7.17 10.33
C LYS A 12 7.56 6.63 8.91
N LEU A 13 6.73 5.66 8.53
CA LEU A 13 6.72 5.13 7.17
C LEU A 13 6.34 6.23 6.17
N VAL A 14 5.31 7.02 6.43
CA VAL A 14 4.92 8.15 5.58
C VAL A 14 6.08 9.13 5.43
N ASP A 15 6.74 9.49 6.53
CA ASP A 15 7.89 10.39 6.50
C ASP A 15 9.02 9.83 5.63
N GLU A 16 9.38 8.55 5.77
CA GLU A 16 10.43 7.93 4.96
C GLU A 16 10.05 7.81 3.48
N ILE A 17 8.82 7.39 3.18
CA ILE A 17 8.33 7.23 1.80
C ILE A 17 8.25 8.59 1.11
N SER A 18 7.81 9.62 1.84
CA SER A 18 7.65 10.99 1.31
C SER A 18 8.95 11.60 0.79
N LYS A 19 10.11 11.10 1.23
CA LYS A 19 11.43 11.52 0.73
C LYS A 19 11.69 11.13 -0.71
N ILE A 20 11.04 10.08 -1.20
CA ILE A 20 11.25 9.53 -2.55
C ILE A 20 9.99 9.50 -3.41
N TYR A 21 8.81 9.59 -2.79
CA TYR A 21 7.55 9.54 -3.51
C TYR A 21 6.45 10.31 -2.77
N PRO A 22 5.70 11.19 -3.45
CA PRO A 22 4.62 11.94 -2.82
C PRO A 22 3.54 10.98 -2.34
N ILE A 23 3.37 10.88 -1.03
CA ILE A 23 2.43 9.96 -0.40
C ILE A 23 1.59 10.67 0.64
N THR A 24 0.31 10.30 0.69
CA THR A 24 -0.63 10.70 1.74
C THR A 24 -0.98 9.48 2.59
N PHE A 25 -1.09 9.70 3.89
CA PHE A 25 -1.60 8.70 4.82
C PHE A 25 -3.12 8.73 4.86
N VAL A 26 -3.73 7.56 4.89
CA VAL A 26 -5.17 7.38 5.09
C VAL A 26 -5.38 6.31 6.16
N ASP A 27 -6.14 6.67 7.19
CA ASP A 27 -6.51 5.72 8.23
C ASP A 27 -7.44 4.64 7.66
N ALA A 28 -7.13 3.37 7.90
CA ALA A 28 -7.86 2.24 7.35
C ALA A 28 -9.31 2.19 7.82
N THR A 29 -9.59 2.54 9.08
CA THR A 29 -10.96 2.56 9.62
C THR A 29 -11.78 3.64 8.94
N ASN A 30 -11.22 4.86 8.87
CA ASN A 30 -11.88 5.97 8.19
C ASN A 30 -12.07 5.70 6.69
N PHE A 31 -11.12 5.02 6.04
CA PHE A 31 -11.22 4.67 4.63
C PHE A 31 -12.38 3.70 4.34
N VAL A 32 -12.61 2.73 5.21
CA VAL A 32 -13.72 1.77 5.06
C VAL A 32 -15.07 2.48 5.12
N GLU A 33 -15.21 3.45 6.02
CA GLU A 33 -16.45 4.23 6.18
C GLU A 33 -16.62 5.32 5.10
N HIS A 34 -15.50 5.94 4.70
CA HIS A 34 -15.48 7.10 3.81
C HIS A 34 -14.36 6.96 2.77
N PRO A 35 -14.53 6.12 1.73
CA PRO A 35 -13.57 6.02 0.64
C PRO A 35 -13.42 7.38 -0.06
N LEU A 36 -12.18 7.75 -0.41
CA LEU A 36 -11.93 9.00 -1.14
C LEU A 36 -12.56 8.96 -2.52
N GLU A 37 -13.10 10.10 -2.97
CA GLU A 37 -13.69 10.19 -4.30
C GLU A 37 -12.63 10.03 -5.40
N VAL A 38 -12.95 9.27 -6.44
CA VAL A 38 -12.06 9.02 -7.56
C VAL A 38 -11.87 10.31 -8.37
N ASN A 39 -10.67 10.88 -8.35
CA ASN A 39 -10.31 12.01 -9.19
C ASN A 39 -8.86 11.89 -9.72
N SER A 40 -8.48 12.81 -10.59
CA SER A 40 -7.15 12.81 -11.25
C SER A 40 -5.99 13.09 -10.29
N SER A 41 -6.24 13.65 -9.11
CA SER A 41 -5.20 13.92 -8.10
C SER A 41 -4.91 12.73 -7.19
N LEU A 42 -5.71 11.66 -7.24
CA LEU A 42 -5.43 10.45 -6.48
C LEU A 42 -4.15 9.73 -6.97
N PRO A 43 -3.30 9.26 -6.04
CA PRO A 43 -2.08 8.53 -6.39
C PRO A 43 -2.34 7.28 -7.24
N ARG A 44 -1.44 7.00 -8.19
CA ARG A 44 -1.47 5.76 -9.00
C ARG A 44 -1.18 4.50 -8.19
N ILE A 45 -0.53 4.66 -7.03
CA ILE A 45 -0.09 3.60 -6.14
C ILE A 45 -0.79 3.74 -4.79
N ILE A 46 -1.36 2.63 -4.34
CA ILE A 46 -1.90 2.45 -2.99
C ILE A 46 -1.02 1.40 -2.31
N ILE A 47 -0.49 1.75 -1.15
CA ILE A 47 0.31 0.87 -0.30
C ILE A 47 -0.57 0.53 0.90
N VAL A 48 -0.66 -0.74 1.28
CA VAL A 48 -1.43 -1.20 2.43
C VAL A 48 -0.47 -1.78 3.46
N ASN A 49 -0.43 -1.24 4.67
CA ASN A 49 0.34 -1.83 5.76
C ASN A 49 -0.39 -3.05 6.33
N LEU A 50 0.02 -4.23 5.88
CA LEU A 50 -0.58 -5.52 6.21
C LEU A 50 -0.41 -5.90 7.69
N MET A 51 0.57 -5.31 8.39
CA MET A 51 0.77 -5.56 9.82
C MET A 51 -0.39 -5.01 10.67
N ASP A 52 -1.06 -3.96 10.19
CA ASP A 52 -2.09 -3.24 10.94
C ASP A 52 -3.51 -3.64 10.56
N VAL A 53 -3.70 -4.14 9.33
CA VAL A 53 -5.03 -4.42 8.76
C VAL A 53 -5.32 -5.91 8.61
N ALA A 54 -4.49 -6.79 9.16
CA ALA A 54 -4.56 -8.24 8.94
C ALA A 54 -5.95 -8.86 9.16
N SER A 55 -6.72 -8.38 10.14
CA SER A 55 -8.07 -8.91 10.40
C SER A 55 -9.09 -8.55 9.32
N ASN A 56 -8.89 -7.44 8.61
CA ASN A 56 -9.83 -6.88 7.65
C ASN A 56 -9.21 -6.79 6.24
N GLU A 57 -8.06 -7.44 6.01
CA GLU A 57 -7.27 -7.29 4.80
C GLU A 57 -8.08 -7.60 3.54
N ARG A 58 -8.83 -8.71 3.55
CA ARG A 58 -9.61 -9.15 2.38
C ARG A 58 -10.71 -8.16 2.02
N ASP A 59 -11.43 -7.66 3.02
CA ASP A 59 -12.52 -6.70 2.80
C ASP A 59 -11.97 -5.35 2.34
N LEU A 60 -10.86 -4.93 2.93
CA LEU A 60 -10.15 -3.72 2.53
C LEU A 60 -9.61 -3.85 1.08
N PHE A 61 -9.02 -4.99 0.73
CA PHE A 61 -8.57 -5.28 -0.63
C PHE A 61 -9.71 -5.19 -1.64
N ALA A 62 -10.83 -5.87 -1.36
CA ALA A 62 -12.00 -5.86 -2.23
C ALA A 62 -12.55 -4.44 -2.41
N LEU A 63 -12.67 -3.67 -1.31
CA LEU A 63 -13.09 -2.28 -1.33
C LEU A 63 -12.16 -1.41 -2.19
N ILE A 64 -10.84 -1.54 -2.00
CA ILE A 64 -9.85 -0.79 -2.78
C ILE A 64 -9.93 -1.14 -4.27
N LYS A 65 -9.97 -2.42 -4.64
CA LYS A 65 -10.00 -2.82 -6.05
C LYS A 65 -11.32 -2.47 -6.74
N ASN A 66 -12.45 -2.48 -6.01
CA ASN A 66 -13.73 -2.02 -6.54
C ASN A 66 -13.77 -0.50 -6.73
N THR A 67 -13.20 0.25 -5.79
CA THR A 67 -13.20 1.72 -5.83
C THR A 67 -12.14 2.26 -6.80
N TYR A 68 -10.99 1.58 -6.90
CA TYR A 68 -9.82 2.03 -7.65
C TYR A 68 -9.23 0.91 -8.53
N PRO A 69 -9.98 0.36 -9.50
CA PRO A 69 -9.58 -0.82 -10.25
C PRO A 69 -8.23 -0.66 -10.99
N ASP A 70 -7.95 0.54 -11.49
CA ASP A 70 -6.76 0.84 -12.29
C ASP A 70 -5.50 1.20 -11.46
N ARG A 71 -5.64 1.27 -10.13
CA ARG A 71 -4.53 1.63 -9.25
C ARG A 71 -3.72 0.39 -8.87
N LYS A 72 -2.41 0.59 -8.76
CA LYS A 72 -1.47 -0.44 -8.31
C LYS A 72 -1.55 -0.58 -6.81
N LEU A 73 -1.75 -1.80 -6.34
CA LEU A 73 -1.91 -2.12 -4.93
C LEU A 73 -0.71 -2.91 -4.41
N LEU A 74 0.01 -2.33 -3.46
CA LEU A 74 1.23 -2.90 -2.89
C LEU A 74 0.99 -3.29 -1.43
N GLY A 75 1.33 -4.52 -1.07
CA GLY A 75 1.31 -4.97 0.32
C GLY A 75 2.62 -4.59 1.00
N LEU A 76 2.55 -4.00 2.20
CA LEU A 76 3.71 -3.62 3.01
C LEU A 76 3.72 -4.43 4.31
N HIS A 77 4.84 -5.08 4.61
CA HIS A 77 4.95 -5.90 5.83
C HIS A 77 6.41 -5.99 6.34
N CYS A 78 6.64 -6.46 7.57
CA CYS A 78 7.98 -6.58 8.15
C CYS A 78 8.72 -7.88 7.79
N PHE A 79 8.01 -8.99 7.65
CA PHE A 79 8.61 -10.25 7.21
C PHE A 79 8.98 -10.23 5.73
N LYS A 80 9.91 -11.09 5.31
CA LYS A 80 10.34 -11.26 3.91
C LYS A 80 10.38 -12.74 3.50
N SER A 81 9.62 -13.60 4.18
CA SER A 81 9.61 -15.00 3.79
C SER A 81 8.96 -15.15 2.41
N GLN A 82 9.55 -15.99 1.56
CA GLN A 82 9.05 -16.18 0.20
C GLN A 82 7.59 -16.63 0.17
N ASN A 83 7.19 -17.43 1.16
CA ASN A 83 5.81 -17.89 1.30
C ASN A 83 4.85 -16.71 1.56
N MET A 84 5.25 -15.74 2.39
CA MET A 84 4.42 -14.56 2.67
C MET A 84 4.31 -13.65 1.45
N ILE A 85 5.43 -13.43 0.75
CA ILE A 85 5.45 -12.65 -0.49
C ILE A 85 4.50 -13.28 -1.51
N GLN A 86 4.62 -14.58 -1.74
CA GLN A 86 3.79 -15.29 -2.70
C GLN A 86 2.30 -15.23 -2.32
N ASN A 87 1.96 -15.43 -1.04
CA ASN A 87 0.57 -15.34 -0.57
C ASN A 87 -0.07 -13.97 -0.84
N VAL A 88 0.70 -12.89 -0.65
CA VAL A 88 0.22 -11.52 -0.93
C VAL A 88 -0.02 -11.33 -2.43
N LEU A 89 0.92 -11.78 -3.27
CA LEU A 89 0.78 -11.68 -4.72
C LEU A 89 -0.37 -12.55 -5.25
N ASP A 90 -0.51 -13.78 -4.76
CA ASP A 90 -1.60 -14.70 -5.11
C ASP A 90 -2.97 -14.16 -4.69
N SER A 91 -3.02 -13.30 -3.66
CA SER A 91 -4.23 -12.59 -3.23
C SER A 91 -4.61 -11.45 -4.18
N GLY A 92 -3.77 -11.13 -5.17
CA GLY A 92 -4.05 -10.15 -6.23
C GLY A 92 -3.39 -8.79 -6.04
N TYR A 93 -2.47 -8.66 -5.07
CA TYR A 93 -1.62 -7.47 -4.97
C TYR A 93 -0.65 -7.41 -6.16
N ASP A 94 -0.40 -6.19 -6.65
CA ASP A 94 0.54 -5.94 -7.75
C ASP A 94 2.01 -6.04 -7.31
N GLY A 95 2.28 -5.96 -6.01
CA GLY A 95 3.63 -6.04 -5.48
C GLY A 95 3.68 -6.14 -3.96
N TYR A 96 4.88 -6.44 -3.47
CA TYR A 96 5.18 -6.60 -2.06
C TYR A 96 6.37 -5.72 -1.67
N LEU A 97 6.26 -5.05 -0.53
CA LEU A 97 7.29 -4.18 0.02
C LEU A 97 7.64 -4.63 1.43
N SER A 98 8.92 -4.63 1.74
CA SER A 98 9.36 -4.72 3.13
C SER A 98 9.64 -3.35 3.72
N ILE A 99 9.26 -3.15 4.98
CA ILE A 99 9.59 -1.93 5.72
C ILE A 99 11.10 -1.74 5.93
N PHE A 100 11.89 -2.82 5.91
CA PHE A 100 13.32 -2.76 6.24
C PHE A 100 14.21 -2.33 5.06
N ASP A 101 13.79 -2.59 3.82
CA ASP A 101 14.56 -2.30 2.60
C ASP A 101 13.74 -1.47 1.60
N PHE A 102 12.81 -0.68 2.13
CA PHE A 102 11.77 -0.01 1.35
C PHE A 102 12.31 0.82 0.19
N SER A 103 13.32 1.66 0.40
CA SER A 103 13.76 2.65 -0.60
C SER A 103 14.26 2.03 -1.90
N ASN A 104 15.05 0.96 -1.80
CA ASN A 104 15.59 0.24 -2.94
C ASN A 104 14.49 -0.57 -3.65
N GLU A 105 13.67 -1.30 -2.88
CA GLU A 105 12.59 -2.13 -3.43
C GLU A 105 11.49 -1.31 -4.08
N PHE A 106 11.14 -0.17 -3.50
CA PHE A 106 10.06 0.67 -3.99
C PHE A 106 10.36 1.22 -5.38
N SER A 107 11.57 1.72 -5.60
CA SER A 107 12.00 2.23 -6.91
C SER A 107 11.97 1.12 -7.97
N GLU A 108 12.45 -0.08 -7.64
CA GLU A 108 12.41 -1.22 -8.54
C GLU A 108 10.98 -1.66 -8.89
N ILE A 109 10.09 -1.72 -7.89
CA ILE A 109 8.70 -2.13 -8.06
C ILE A 109 7.94 -1.12 -8.92
N ILE A 110 8.11 0.18 -8.66
CA ILE A 110 7.49 1.24 -9.46
C ILE A 110 7.89 1.11 -10.93
N ASN A 111 9.18 0.91 -11.21
CA ASN A 111 9.70 0.74 -12.57
C ASN A 111 9.10 -0.50 -13.24
N LYS A 112 9.04 -1.64 -12.54
CA LYS A 112 8.43 -2.88 -13.05
C LYS A 112 6.94 -2.73 -13.36
N LEU A 113 6.24 -1.92 -12.58
CA LEU A 113 4.80 -1.68 -12.74
C LEU A 113 4.49 -0.62 -13.82
N GLY A 114 5.50 -0.03 -14.45
CA GLY A 114 5.32 0.99 -15.49
C GLY A 114 4.71 2.28 -14.96
N VAL A 115 4.80 2.53 -13.65
CA VAL A 115 4.31 3.76 -13.03
C VAL A 115 5.42 4.80 -13.12
N LEU A 116 5.44 5.61 -14.18
CA LEU A 116 6.39 6.73 -14.27
C LEU A 116 6.07 7.75 -13.17
N VAL A 117 7.11 8.13 -12.40
CA VAL A 117 7.06 9.22 -11.40
C VAL A 117 7.23 10.56 -12.10
#